data_AF-A0A928ZGF2-F1
#
_entry.id   AF-A0A928ZGF2-F1
#
_cell.length_a   1.000
_cell.length_b   1.000
_cell.length_c   1.000
_cell.angle_alpha   90.00
_cell.angle_beta   90.00
_cell.angle_gamma   90.00
#
_symmetry.space_group_name_H-M   'P 1'
#
loop_
_entity.id
_entity.type
_entity.pdbx_description
1 polymer ?
#
loop_
_entity_poly.entity_id
_entity_poly.type
_entity_poly.pdbx_seq_one_letter_code
_entity_poly.pdbx_strand_id
1 'polypeptide(L)'
;MWRLSPEGGIRFVKQQLEILHHKCPVCHNPLTEKSATVDHLRPKSKYLGMAVDENNMLILCHSCNAAKNNQEFEDWYSKLPLVWQERIDKAITEIHGTIKLLELVPSKKIIQK
;
A
#
# COMPACT_ATOMS: atom_id res chain seq x y z
N MET A 1 5.24 2.19 18.81
CA MET A 1 4.70 2.99 17.69
C MET A 1 5.86 3.32 16.75
N TRP A 2 5.86 2.82 15.51
CA TRP A 2 7.05 2.83 14.62
C TRP A 2 7.60 4.22 14.28
N ARG A 3 6.76 5.28 14.35
CA ARG A 3 7.20 6.68 14.20
C ARG A 3 7.91 7.27 15.44
N LEU A 4 7.79 6.63 16.60
CA LEU A 4 8.40 7.12 17.85
C LEU A 4 9.78 6.51 18.12
N SER A 5 10.16 5.45 17.41
CA SER A 5 11.53 4.91 17.41
C SER A 5 12.29 5.44 16.19
N PRO A 6 13.51 5.98 16.34
CA PRO A 6 14.27 6.54 15.22
C PRO A 6 14.44 5.59 14.03
N GLU A 7 14.45 4.28 14.29
CA GLU A 7 14.67 3.22 13.30
C GLU A 7 13.37 2.53 12.82
N GLY A 8 12.23 2.82 13.45
CA GLY A 8 10.99 2.07 13.21
C GLY A 8 10.46 2.22 11.79
N GLY A 9 10.55 3.44 11.24
CA GLY A 9 10.20 3.69 9.83
C GLY A 9 11.13 3.00 8.85
N ILE A 10 12.43 2.97 9.16
CA ILE A 10 13.43 2.28 8.32
C ILE A 10 13.16 0.78 8.31
N ARG A 11 12.91 0.18 9.48
CA ARG A 11 12.58 -1.25 9.59
C ARG A 11 11.33 -1.61 8.78
N PHE A 12 10.28 -0.81 8.90
CA PHE A 12 9.03 -1.01 8.17
C PHE A 12 9.25 -0.96 6.65
N VAL A 13 9.95 0.06 6.15
CA VAL A 13 10.22 0.20 4.71
C VAL A 13 11.07 -0.97 4.21
N LYS A 14 12.11 -1.38 4.94
CA LYS A 14 12.95 -2.54 4.58
C LYS A 14 12.14 -3.82 4.46
N GLN A 15 11.28 -4.10 5.44
CA GLN A 15 10.46 -5.32 5.44
C GLN A 15 9.55 -5.38 4.21
N GLN A 16 8.87 -4.29 3.86
CA GLN A 16 8.03 -4.27 2.67
C GLN A 16 8.85 -4.31 1.36
N LEU A 17 10.04 -3.70 1.30
CA LEU A 17 10.92 -3.80 0.13
C LEU A 17 11.28 -5.26 -0.18
N GLU A 18 11.58 -6.06 0.84
CA GLU A 18 11.90 -7.48 0.65
C GLU A 18 10.71 -8.28 0.13
N ILE A 19 9.52 -8.09 0.71
CA ILE A 19 8.29 -8.76 0.27
C ILE A 19 7.95 -8.37 -1.18
N LEU A 20 8.09 -7.09 -1.52
CA LEU A 20 7.76 -6.56 -2.85
C LEU A 20 8.89 -6.70 -3.86
N HIS A 21 9.97 -7.41 -3.52
CA HIS A 21 11.13 -7.63 -4.37
C HIS A 21 11.71 -6.33 -4.96
N HIS A 22 11.78 -5.28 -4.11
CA HIS A 22 12.30 -3.96 -4.47
C HIS A 22 11.60 -3.34 -5.69
N LYS A 23 10.28 -3.54 -5.82
CA LYS A 23 9.46 -2.97 -6.90
C LYS A 23 8.21 -2.30 -6.34
N CYS A 24 7.80 -1.21 -6.99
CA CYS A 24 6.53 -0.55 -6.68
C CYS A 24 5.38 -1.52 -7.00
N PRO A 25 4.44 -1.78 -6.07
CA PRO A 25 3.38 -2.78 -6.27
C PRO A 25 2.32 -2.35 -7.29
N VAL A 26 2.43 -1.15 -7.88
CA VAL A 26 1.54 -0.65 -8.92
C VAL A 26 2.26 -0.70 -10.28
N CYS A 27 3.26 0.17 -10.46
CA CYS A 27 3.92 0.34 -11.75
C CYS A 27 5.12 -0.59 -11.98
N HIS A 28 5.57 -1.34 -10.96
CA HIS A 28 6.78 -2.17 -10.97
C HIS A 28 8.12 -1.43 -11.18
N ASN A 29 8.14 -0.09 -11.12
CA ASN A 29 9.42 0.64 -11.09
C ASN A 29 10.26 0.20 -9.87
N PRO A 30 11.60 0.11 -10.02
CA PRO A 30 12.48 -0.24 -8.91
C PRO A 30 12.31 0.69 -7.71
N LEU A 31 12.31 0.10 -6.52
CA LEU A 31 12.31 0.80 -5.25
C LEU A 31 13.60 0.52 -4.48
N THR A 32 14.00 1.51 -3.71
CA THR A 32 15.09 1.45 -2.74
C THR A 32 14.59 2.10 -1.46
N GLU A 33 15.33 1.99 -0.36
CA GLU A 33 15.02 2.73 0.88
C GLU A 33 14.89 4.25 0.67
N LYS A 34 15.58 4.80 -0.34
CA LYS A 34 15.57 6.23 -0.65
C LYS A 34 14.42 6.64 -1.58
N SER A 35 13.92 5.73 -2.41
CA SER A 35 12.89 6.03 -3.42
C SER A 35 11.49 5.52 -3.05
N ALA A 36 11.41 4.62 -2.06
CA ALA A 36 10.16 4.18 -1.47
C ALA A 36 9.56 5.30 -0.60
N THR A 37 8.26 5.48 -0.72
CA THR A 37 7.46 6.37 0.13
C THR A 37 6.39 5.55 0.82
N VAL A 38 6.01 5.93 2.04
CA VAL A 38 4.92 5.26 2.78
C VAL A 38 3.60 5.94 2.43
N ASP A 39 2.70 5.22 1.79
CA ASP A 39 1.31 5.62 1.55
C ASP A 39 0.41 5.16 2.69
N HIS A 40 -0.64 5.94 2.95
CA HIS A 40 -1.74 5.52 3.83
C HIS A 40 -2.89 4.99 2.97
N LEU A 41 -3.13 3.67 3.02
CA LEU A 41 -4.16 3.00 2.21
C LEU A 41 -5.51 3.71 2.35
N ARG A 42 -5.93 3.99 3.59
CA ARG A 42 -6.98 4.97 3.90
C ARG A 42 -6.37 6.33 4.25
N PRO A 43 -6.81 7.44 3.60
CA PRO A 43 -6.15 8.73 3.71
C PRO A 43 -6.18 9.30 5.12
N LYS A 44 -5.00 9.71 5.63
CA LYS A 44 -4.84 10.27 6.98
C LYS A 44 -5.78 11.45 7.27
N SER A 45 -6.07 12.29 6.28
CA SER A 45 -6.93 13.46 6.43
C SER A 45 -8.38 13.12 6.82
N LYS A 46 -8.83 11.88 6.56
CA LYS A 46 -10.17 11.39 6.88
C LYS A 46 -10.16 10.37 8.02
N TYR A 47 -9.03 9.69 8.23
CA TYR A 47 -8.89 8.60 9.21
C TYR A 47 -7.74 8.87 10.19
N LEU A 48 -7.87 9.94 11.00
CA LEU A 48 -6.82 10.39 11.92
C LEU A 48 -6.34 9.29 12.89
N GLY A 49 -7.26 8.42 13.36
CA GLY A 49 -6.94 7.30 14.25
C GLY A 49 -6.04 6.23 13.62
N MET A 50 -5.91 6.21 12.28
CA MET A 50 -5.11 5.23 11.54
C MET A 50 -3.78 5.82 11.05
N ALA A 51 -3.41 7.04 11.48
CA ALA A 51 -2.25 7.75 10.98
C ALA A 51 -0.91 7.04 11.24
N VAL A 52 -0.86 6.22 12.29
CA VAL A 52 0.31 5.47 12.76
C VAL A 52 0.12 3.95 12.69
N ASP A 53 -1.00 3.50 12.12
CA ASP A 53 -1.33 2.07 11.98
C ASP A 53 -0.61 1.46 10.77
N GLU A 54 0.28 0.51 11.02
CA GLU A 54 1.03 -0.21 9.98
C GLU A 54 0.11 -1.03 9.06
N ASN A 55 -1.05 -1.48 9.56
CA ASN A 55 -2.07 -2.15 8.74
C ASN A 55 -2.81 -1.19 7.79
N ASN A 56 -2.54 0.11 7.88
CA ASN A 56 -3.03 1.12 6.96
C ASN A 56 -1.92 1.67 6.06
N MET A 57 -0.76 0.99 5.95
CA MET A 57 0.41 1.53 5.27
C MET A 57 1.01 0.58 4.26
N LEU A 58 1.33 1.10 3.09
CA LEU A 58 1.98 0.37 2.00
C LEU A 58 3.09 1.23 1.39
N ILE A 59 4.22 0.64 1.01
CA ILE A 59 5.23 1.38 0.26
C ILE A 59 4.87 1.51 -1.22
N LEU A 60 5.03 2.71 -1.76
CA LEU A 60 4.83 3.04 -3.17
C LEU A 60 6.01 3.88 -3.66
N CYS A 61 6.24 3.92 -4.98
CA CYS A 61 7.08 4.96 -5.56
C CYS A 61 6.39 6.33 -5.41
N HIS A 62 7.18 7.40 -5.43
CA HIS A 62 6.66 8.77 -5.31
C HIS A 62 5.53 9.07 -6.30
N SER A 63 5.66 8.69 -7.57
CA SER A 63 4.65 8.97 -8.60
C SER A 63 3.32 8.28 -8.34
N CYS A 64 3.32 7.00 -7.92
CA CYS A 64 2.09 6.28 -7.62
C CYS A 64 1.44 6.80 -6.33
N ASN A 65 2.24 7.11 -5.30
CA ASN A 65 1.75 7.72 -4.07
C ASN A 65 1.10 9.09 -4.34
N ALA A 66 1.78 9.96 -5.11
CA ALA A 66 1.23 11.25 -5.50
C ALA A 66 -0.03 11.13 -6.37
N ALA A 67 -0.12 10.13 -7.25
CA ALA A 67 -1.32 9.88 -8.05
C ALA A 67 -2.50 9.40 -7.19
N LYS A 68 -2.26 8.64 -6.12
CA LYS A 68 -3.29 8.26 -5.15
C LYS A 68 -3.72 9.47 -4.32
N ASN A 69 -2.76 10.19 -3.74
CA ASN A 69 -3.00 11.33 -2.87
C ASN A 69 -3.99 10.97 -1.73
N ASN A 70 -4.95 11.85 -1.47
CA ASN A 70 -5.97 11.72 -0.43
C ASN A 70 -7.26 11.02 -0.91
N GLN A 71 -7.24 10.39 -2.08
CA GLN A 71 -8.38 9.60 -2.57
C GLN A 71 -8.64 8.41 -1.66
N GLU A 72 -9.90 7.97 -1.60
CA GLU A 72 -10.20 6.66 -1.04
C GLU A 72 -9.51 5.58 -1.87
N PHE A 73 -9.10 4.48 -1.21
CA PHE A 73 -8.36 3.42 -1.87
C PHE A 73 -9.14 2.86 -3.07
N GLU A 74 -10.43 2.53 -2.87
CA GLU A 74 -11.28 1.96 -3.93
C GLU A 74 -11.48 2.91 -5.12
N ASP A 75 -11.67 4.22 -4.84
CA ASP A 75 -11.83 5.25 -5.88
C ASP A 75 -10.58 5.38 -6.75
N TRP A 76 -9.40 5.31 -6.14
CA TRP A 76 -8.14 5.35 -6.88
C TRP A 76 -7.88 4.02 -7.61
N TYR A 77 -8.09 2.90 -6.92
CA TYR A 77 -7.88 1.54 -7.41
C TYR A 77 -8.70 1.26 -8.68
N SER A 78 -9.99 1.62 -8.69
CA SER A 78 -10.90 1.38 -9.81
C SER A 78 -10.48 2.07 -11.12
N LYS A 79 -9.62 3.09 -11.04
CA LYS A 79 -9.06 3.84 -12.19
C LYS A 79 -7.76 3.23 -12.72
N LEU A 80 -7.16 2.27 -12.01
CA LEU A 80 -5.91 1.64 -12.42
C LEU A 80 -6.14 0.63 -13.57
N PRO A 81 -5.17 0.45 -14.48
CA PRO A 81 -5.19 -0.66 -15.42
C PRO A 81 -5.30 -2.01 -14.68
N LEU A 82 -5.98 -2.99 -15.27
CA LEU A 82 -6.19 -4.32 -14.65
C LEU A 82 -4.88 -4.98 -14.21
N VAL A 83 -3.83 -4.88 -15.02
CA VAL A 83 -2.50 -5.41 -14.68
C VAL A 83 -1.93 -4.75 -13.42
N TRP A 84 -2.24 -3.47 -13.17
CA TRP A 84 -1.78 -2.77 -11.97
C TRP A 84 -2.65 -3.11 -10.76
N GLN A 85 -3.95 -3.32 -10.98
CA GLN A 85 -4.86 -3.84 -9.96
C GLN A 85 -4.37 -5.20 -9.44
N GLU A 86 -4.08 -6.15 -10.33
CA GLU A 86 -3.57 -7.49 -9.96
C GLU A 86 -2.29 -7.43 -9.13
N ARG A 87 -1.37 -6.52 -9.47
CA ARG A 87 -0.11 -6.35 -8.75
C ARG A 87 -0.31 -5.81 -7.35
N ILE A 88 -1.13 -4.77 -7.19
CA ILE A 88 -1.38 -4.18 -5.88
C ILE A 88 -2.26 -5.10 -5.01
N ASP A 89 -3.16 -5.87 -5.62
CA ASP A 89 -3.92 -6.92 -4.92
C ASP A 89 -2.99 -7.96 -4.30
N LYS A 90 -2.04 -8.45 -5.09
CA LYS A 90 -1.03 -9.41 -4.64
C LYS A 90 -0.22 -8.81 -3.48
N ALA A 91 0.28 -7.58 -3.64
CA ALA A 91 1.04 -6.89 -2.60
C ALA A 91 0.26 -6.72 -1.29
N ILE A 92 -1.00 -6.27 -1.36
CA ILE A 92 -1.85 -6.12 -0.16
C ILE A 92 -2.11 -7.48 0.48
N THR A 93 -2.36 -8.51 -0.33
CA THR A 93 -2.59 -9.86 0.19
C THR A 93 -1.35 -10.42 0.89
N GLU A 94 -0.16 -10.21 0.33
CA GLU A 94 1.10 -10.69 0.93
C GLU A 94 1.50 -9.93 2.20
N ILE A 95 1.23 -8.63 2.26
CA ILE A 95 1.66 -7.78 3.40
C ILE A 95 0.60 -7.74 4.51
N HIS A 96 -0.69 -7.66 4.15
CA HIS A 96 -1.78 -7.41 5.09
C HIS A 96 -2.83 -8.53 5.12
N GLY A 97 -2.76 -9.50 4.22
CA GLY A 97 -3.72 -10.60 4.10
C GLY A 97 -4.95 -10.26 3.25
N THR A 98 -5.64 -11.31 2.81
CA THR A 98 -6.81 -11.21 1.92
C THR A 98 -7.96 -10.42 2.51
N ILE A 99 -8.17 -10.50 3.83
CA ILE A 99 -9.25 -9.75 4.51
C ILE A 99 -9.06 -8.25 4.28
N LYS A 100 -7.82 -7.75 4.38
CA LYS A 100 -7.54 -6.33 4.16
C LYS A 100 -7.85 -5.89 2.74
N LEU A 101 -7.55 -6.72 1.75
CA LEU A 101 -7.88 -6.43 0.35
C LEU A 101 -9.40 -6.28 0.18
N LEU A 102 -10.20 -7.17 0.77
CA LEU A 102 -11.66 -7.12 0.70
C LEU A 102 -12.23 -5.91 1.46
N GLU A 103 -11.62 -5.48 2.57
CA GLU A 103 -11.98 -4.24 3.26
C GLU A 103 -11.71 -2.97 2.45
N LEU A 104 -10.65 -2.99 1.63
CA LEU A 104 -10.22 -1.84 0.83
C LEU A 104 -10.91 -1.79 -0.53
N VAL A 105 -11.30 -2.95 -1.06
CA VAL A 105 -11.99 -3.09 -2.35
C VAL A 105 -13.20 -4.04 -2.18
N PRO A 106 -14.28 -3.61 -1.49
CA PRO A 106 -15.47 -4.44 -1.27
C PRO A 106 -16.15 -4.90 -2.57
N SER A 107 -15.95 -4.16 -3.67
CA SER A 107 -16.44 -4.55 -5.00
C SER A 107 -15.81 -5.84 -5.55
N LYS A 108 -14.68 -6.31 -5.01
CA LYS A 108 -14.11 -7.61 -5.38
C LYS A 108 -14.98 -8.75 -4.90
N LYS A 109 -15.50 -9.53 -5.84
CA LYS A 109 -16.14 -10.82 -5.56
C LYS A 109 -15.07 -11.85 -5.23
N ILE A 110 -15.26 -12.61 -4.14
CA ILE A 110 -14.45 -13.80 -3.85
C ILE A 110 -14.78 -14.82 -4.94
N ILE A 111 -13.87 -15.02 -5.89
CA ILE A 111 -13.94 -16.19 -6.77
C ILE A 111 -13.39 -17.35 -5.93
N GLN A 112 -14.28 -18.04 -5.22
CA GLN A 112 -13.96 -19.35 -4.69
C GLN A 112 -13.70 -20.25 -5.89
N LYS A 113 -12.44 -20.66 -6.08
CA LYS A 113 -12.10 -21.80 -6.94
C LYS A 113 -12.20 -23.07 -6.11
#